data_AF-A0A963TD50-F1
#
_entry.id   AF-A0A963TD50-F1
#
_cell.length_a   1.000
_cell.length_b   1.000
_cell.length_c   1.000
_cell.angle_alpha   90.00
_cell.angle_beta   90.00
_cell.angle_gamma   90.00
#
_symmetry.space_group_name_H-M   'P 1'
#
loop_
_entity.id
_entity.type
_entity.pdbx_description
1 polymer ?
#
loop_
_entity_poly.entity_id
_entity_poly.type
_entity_poly.pdbx_seq_one_letter_code
_entity_poly.pdbx_strand_id
1 'polypeptide(L)'
;MSLFKNALLASAVAGVLLPGAAGAALLTNEVVWTVDHTTANSAATTSEIVSFDSDGKRIYVAGGDGVDVIDSDTGVIVGTIAIDTSLYDGVTSVAYKNGMIAIAAPAKVKQDPGTVFIYDVTDLTTPVHAATVGANPDMVTFTADGGRVLVANEGEPNDAYTVDPVGSISIVQTATGTVQTAGFDAYNASQAALTASGVRIFGPGATVAQDLEPEYIAISPDGTQAFVTLQENNAIAVVDLGATPSVTEIIPLGYKDHSLPGNGLDASDKDGGVNITTHDNLYGMYQPDGIASVEIAGTTYYVTANEGDARDYDGFSEEKRVKSLDLDPAIFPAGTGDDDQLGRLNVTNTLGNTDADSDFEELYVYGGRSFSILDEDGNQVFDSGDMIEQILAASFPDLLDDGRSDNKGPEPENVTIGELDGYIFAFIGLERSNAVMAFDITDPTDALFAALISLDTDVSPEGLAFANTTDGAFLVVANEVSGTTTLYRVGIPAPAGLPLLGLGLVAVGALRRRKRG
;
A
#
# COMPACT_ATOMS: atom_id res chain seq x y z
N MET A 1 -36.08 -7.41 34.70
CA MET A 1 -36.12 -5.93 34.77
C MET A 1 -34.69 -5.48 35.05
N SER A 2 -33.90 -5.14 34.03
CA SER A 2 -33.77 -3.78 33.47
C SER A 2 -33.08 -2.84 34.49
N LEU A 3 -31.98 -2.13 34.23
CA LEU A 3 -31.38 -1.62 32.98
C LEU A 3 -29.90 -1.26 33.26
N PHE A 4 -29.11 -1.30 32.18
CA PHE A 4 -27.75 -0.79 32.03
C PHE A 4 -27.64 0.73 32.29
N LYS A 5 -26.47 1.18 32.75
CA LYS A 5 -25.99 2.56 32.62
C LYS A 5 -24.60 2.53 32.00
N ASN A 6 -24.52 2.89 30.71
CA ASN A 6 -23.27 3.32 30.07
C ASN A 6 -23.09 4.82 30.35
N ALA A 7 -21.87 5.20 30.72
CA ALA A 7 -21.45 6.58 30.84
C ALA A 7 -20.67 6.96 29.58
N LEU A 8 -21.18 7.95 28.83
CA LEU A 8 -20.41 8.69 27.83
C LEU A 8 -19.46 9.64 28.58
N LEU A 9 -18.15 9.56 28.31
CA LEU A 9 -17.21 10.64 28.59
C LEU A 9 -16.85 11.30 27.25
N ALA A 10 -17.30 12.54 27.06
CA ALA A 10 -16.80 13.42 26.02
C ALA A 10 -15.77 14.35 26.66
N SER A 11 -14.50 14.25 26.25
CA SER A 11 -13.44 15.18 26.64
C SER A 11 -13.25 16.21 25.53
N ALA A 12 -13.62 17.46 25.82
CA ALA A 12 -13.36 18.60 24.95
C ALA A 12 -11.97 19.18 25.26
N VAL A 13 -11.08 19.21 24.27
CA VAL A 13 -9.82 19.97 24.32
C VAL A 13 -10.06 21.32 23.66
N ALA A 14 -9.86 22.41 24.41
CA ALA A 14 -9.97 23.77 23.91
C ALA A 14 -8.65 24.21 23.26
N GLY A 15 -8.64 24.36 21.93
CA GLY A 15 -7.50 24.85 21.16
C GLY A 15 -7.33 26.38 21.27
N VAL A 16 -6.09 26.82 21.49
CA VAL A 16 -5.66 28.21 21.28
C VAL A 16 -5.33 28.36 19.80
N LEU A 17 -6.08 29.21 19.10
CA LEU A 17 -5.89 29.53 17.68
C LEU A 17 -4.68 30.46 17.49
N LEU A 18 -3.61 29.94 16.90
CA LEU A 18 -2.64 30.72 16.13
C LEU A 18 -3.15 30.84 14.67
N PRO A 19 -2.97 31.98 13.99
CA PRO A 19 -3.40 32.13 12.61
C PRO A 19 -2.32 31.57 11.65
N GLY A 20 -2.67 30.55 10.86
CA GLY A 20 -1.92 30.16 9.66
C GLY A 20 -1.37 28.73 9.65
N ALA A 21 -2.22 27.73 9.85
CA ALA A 21 -2.09 26.38 9.28
C ALA A 21 -3.53 25.88 9.12
N ALA A 22 -3.95 25.52 7.91
CA ALA A 22 -5.20 24.77 7.76
C ALA A 22 -4.94 23.42 8.44
N GLY A 23 -5.62 23.14 9.56
CA GLY A 23 -5.49 21.83 10.20
C GLY A 23 -6.05 20.74 9.29
N ALA A 24 -5.55 19.51 9.44
CA ALA A 24 -6.03 18.34 8.72
C ALA A 24 -7.57 18.28 8.69
N ALA A 25 -8.15 17.95 7.54
CA ALA A 25 -9.55 17.57 7.51
C ALA A 25 -9.72 16.26 8.31
N LEU A 26 -10.41 16.34 9.45
CA LEU A 26 -10.79 15.13 10.18
C LEU A 26 -11.65 14.25 9.27
N LEU A 27 -11.43 12.93 9.31
CA LEU A 27 -12.22 11.97 8.57
C LEU A 27 -13.08 11.14 9.54
N THR A 28 -14.36 10.97 9.22
CA THR A 28 -15.28 10.06 9.91
C THR A 28 -15.35 8.74 9.16
N ASN A 29 -15.47 7.65 9.90
CA ASN A 29 -15.72 6.32 9.36
C ASN A 29 -16.83 5.63 10.16
N GLU A 30 -17.64 4.83 9.47
CA GLU A 30 -18.70 3.99 10.06
C GLU A 30 -18.73 2.65 9.34
N VAL A 31 -18.65 1.55 10.09
CA VAL A 31 -18.83 0.19 9.53
C VAL A 31 -20.27 0.06 9.01
N VAL A 32 -20.41 -0.28 7.73
CA VAL A 32 -21.71 -0.57 7.11
C VAL A 32 -22.04 -2.05 7.28
N TRP A 33 -21.11 -2.92 6.93
CA TRP A 33 -21.19 -4.37 7.08
C TRP A 33 -19.80 -5.00 6.96
N THR A 34 -19.71 -6.25 7.41
CA THR A 34 -18.53 -7.12 7.25
C THR A 34 -19.00 -8.48 6.71
N VAL A 35 -18.25 -9.05 5.77
CA VAL A 35 -18.46 -10.38 5.18
C VAL A 35 -17.31 -11.30 5.57
N ASP A 36 -17.65 -12.54 5.94
CA ASP A 36 -16.71 -13.63 6.24
C ASP A 36 -16.67 -14.62 5.05
N HIS A 37 -15.51 -14.69 4.41
CA HIS A 37 -15.24 -15.49 3.22
C HIS A 37 -14.84 -16.94 3.55
N THR A 38 -14.66 -17.29 4.82
CA THR A 38 -14.37 -18.67 5.24
C THR A 38 -15.64 -19.56 5.26
N THR A 39 -16.79 -18.98 4.93
CA THR A 39 -18.09 -19.65 4.95
C THR A 39 -18.39 -20.40 3.64
N ALA A 40 -19.32 -21.37 3.71
CA ALA A 40 -19.58 -22.32 2.62
C ALA A 40 -20.13 -21.74 1.29
N ASN A 41 -20.42 -20.43 1.22
CA ASN A 41 -20.95 -19.77 0.02
C ASN A 41 -19.90 -18.92 -0.71
N SER A 42 -18.64 -18.95 -0.25
CA SER A 42 -17.52 -18.24 -0.87
C SER A 42 -16.79 -19.13 -1.87
N ALA A 43 -16.40 -18.57 -3.01
CA ALA A 43 -15.37 -19.13 -3.88
C ALA A 43 -13.98 -18.55 -3.58
N ALA A 44 -13.89 -17.35 -3.01
CA ALA A 44 -12.62 -16.74 -2.63
C ALA A 44 -11.93 -17.50 -1.48
N THR A 45 -12.69 -17.97 -0.48
CA THR A 45 -12.19 -18.68 0.73
C THR A 45 -11.32 -17.84 1.67
N THR A 46 -10.66 -16.81 1.15
CA THR A 46 -9.92 -15.73 1.84
C THR A 46 -10.41 -14.38 1.31
N SER A 47 -9.72 -13.28 1.65
CA SER A 47 -10.07 -11.93 1.23
C SER A 47 -8.80 -11.11 1.03
N GLU A 48 -8.26 -11.14 -0.18
CA GLU A 48 -6.95 -10.55 -0.54
C GLU A 48 -7.16 -9.23 -1.30
N ILE A 49 -7.55 -9.28 -2.58
CA ILE A 49 -7.70 -8.08 -3.43
C ILE A 49 -9.16 -7.74 -3.68
N VAL A 50 -9.51 -6.45 -3.63
CA VAL A 50 -10.87 -5.95 -3.83
C VAL A 50 -10.99 -4.94 -4.95
N SER A 51 -12.14 -4.98 -5.64
CA SER A 51 -12.51 -3.98 -6.65
C SER A 51 -13.99 -3.62 -6.52
N PHE A 52 -14.33 -2.34 -6.77
CA PHE A 52 -15.67 -1.81 -6.55
C PHE A 52 -16.30 -1.26 -7.83
N ASP A 53 -17.38 -1.90 -8.28
CA ASP A 53 -18.38 -1.33 -9.19
C ASP A 53 -19.41 -0.47 -8.44
N SER A 54 -19.14 0.82 -8.35
CA SER A 54 -20.03 1.79 -7.70
C SER A 54 -21.37 1.99 -8.42
N ASP A 55 -21.39 1.83 -9.76
CA ASP A 55 -22.59 2.02 -10.57
C ASP A 55 -23.54 0.82 -10.48
N GLY A 56 -23.00 -0.39 -10.61
CA GLY A 56 -23.76 -1.64 -10.48
C GLY A 56 -23.91 -2.12 -9.03
N LYS A 57 -23.33 -1.40 -8.05
CA LYS A 57 -23.37 -1.71 -6.62
C LYS A 57 -22.83 -3.10 -6.31
N ARG A 58 -21.68 -3.44 -6.88
CA ARG A 58 -21.00 -4.73 -6.69
C ARG A 58 -19.58 -4.53 -6.19
N ILE A 59 -19.18 -5.35 -5.24
CA ILE A 59 -17.80 -5.47 -4.79
C ILE A 59 -17.33 -6.87 -5.19
N TYR A 60 -16.16 -6.93 -5.81
CA TYR A 60 -15.49 -8.15 -6.22
C TYR A 60 -14.32 -8.38 -5.28
N VAL A 61 -14.26 -9.56 -4.67
CA VAL A 61 -13.22 -9.93 -3.70
C VAL A 61 -12.51 -11.16 -4.22
N ALA A 62 -11.25 -11.02 -4.61
CA ALA A 62 -10.37 -12.14 -4.89
C ALA A 62 -9.81 -12.71 -3.59
N GLY A 63 -9.64 -14.02 -3.57
CA GLY A 63 -8.89 -14.73 -2.56
C GLY A 63 -8.70 -16.17 -2.98
N GLY A 64 -7.64 -16.82 -2.50
CA GLY A 64 -7.43 -18.27 -2.56
C GLY A 64 -7.89 -18.93 -3.86
N ASP A 65 -9.13 -19.46 -3.88
CA ASP A 65 -9.64 -20.30 -4.96
C ASP A 65 -10.46 -19.55 -6.04
N GLY A 66 -10.75 -18.26 -5.88
CA GLY A 66 -11.61 -17.52 -6.81
C GLY A 66 -12.07 -16.13 -6.36
N VAL A 67 -13.21 -15.70 -6.88
CA VAL A 67 -13.76 -14.35 -6.63
C VAL A 67 -15.19 -14.42 -6.12
N ASP A 68 -15.47 -13.70 -5.03
CA ASP A 68 -16.82 -13.44 -4.55
C ASP A 68 -17.38 -12.14 -5.11
N VAL A 69 -18.69 -12.13 -5.39
CA VAL A 69 -19.44 -10.95 -5.83
C VAL A 69 -20.42 -10.54 -4.74
N ILE A 70 -20.14 -9.45 -4.06
CA ILE A 70 -20.92 -8.92 -2.94
C ILE A 70 -21.83 -7.79 -3.43
N ASP A 71 -23.09 -7.81 -3.00
CA ASP A 71 -23.98 -6.67 -3.14
C ASP A 71 -23.62 -5.58 -2.12
N SER A 72 -23.16 -4.44 -2.61
CA SER A 72 -22.58 -3.39 -1.75
C SER A 72 -23.57 -2.74 -0.77
N ASP A 73 -24.88 -2.81 -1.03
CA ASP A 73 -25.90 -2.25 -0.13
C ASP A 73 -26.17 -3.18 1.06
N THR A 74 -25.97 -4.48 0.88
CA THR A 74 -26.43 -5.51 1.84
C THR A 74 -25.32 -6.34 2.46
N GLY A 75 -24.11 -6.36 1.89
CA GLY A 75 -23.02 -7.22 2.35
C GLY A 75 -23.32 -8.70 2.13
N VAL A 76 -24.11 -9.04 1.11
CA VAL A 76 -24.45 -10.43 0.79
C VAL A 76 -23.70 -10.87 -0.46
N ILE A 77 -23.06 -12.04 -0.40
CA ILE A 77 -22.50 -12.71 -1.58
C ILE A 77 -23.67 -13.11 -2.50
N VAL A 78 -23.76 -12.49 -3.67
CA VAL A 78 -24.81 -12.69 -4.67
C VAL A 78 -24.35 -13.47 -5.90
N GLY A 79 -23.05 -13.71 -6.02
CA GLY A 79 -22.44 -14.50 -7.08
C GLY A 79 -21.00 -14.86 -6.73
N THR A 80 -20.44 -15.79 -7.50
CA THR A 80 -19.06 -16.27 -7.33
C THR A 80 -18.48 -16.63 -8.69
N ILE A 81 -17.16 -16.48 -8.85
CA ILE A 81 -16.38 -16.96 -10.00
C ILE A 81 -15.33 -17.91 -9.43
N ALA A 82 -15.42 -19.20 -9.77
CA ALA A 82 -14.47 -20.20 -9.30
C ALA A 82 -13.36 -20.41 -10.34
N ILE A 83 -12.11 -20.54 -9.89
CA ILE A 83 -10.97 -20.94 -10.70
C ILE A 83 -10.63 -22.41 -10.46
N ASP A 84 -10.18 -23.12 -11.51
CA ASP A 84 -9.81 -24.53 -11.40
C ASP A 84 -8.41 -24.65 -10.77
N THR A 85 -8.37 -24.86 -9.45
CA THR A 85 -7.14 -24.99 -8.66
C THR A 85 -6.34 -26.27 -8.92
N SER A 86 -6.84 -27.16 -9.80
CA SER A 86 -6.04 -28.25 -10.35
C SER A 86 -5.13 -27.80 -11.50
N LEU A 87 -5.40 -26.64 -12.09
CA LEU A 87 -4.67 -26.05 -13.20
C LEU A 87 -3.93 -24.77 -12.81
N TYR A 88 -4.48 -24.02 -11.86
CA TYR A 88 -3.96 -22.74 -11.39
C TYR A 88 -3.61 -22.79 -9.90
N ASP A 89 -2.76 -21.88 -9.47
CA ASP A 89 -2.45 -21.69 -8.05
C ASP A 89 -3.33 -20.60 -7.44
N GLY A 90 -4.64 -20.73 -7.65
CA GLY A 90 -5.62 -19.77 -7.14
C GLY A 90 -5.77 -18.52 -8.00
N VAL A 91 -6.11 -17.42 -7.34
CA VAL A 91 -6.16 -16.06 -7.90
C VAL A 91 -5.36 -15.12 -7.02
N THR A 92 -4.77 -14.10 -7.62
CA THR A 92 -3.95 -13.08 -6.94
C THR A 92 -4.63 -11.73 -6.96
N SER A 93 -5.28 -11.36 -8.07
CA SER A 93 -5.91 -10.05 -8.19
C SER A 93 -7.22 -10.07 -8.98
N VAL A 94 -8.10 -9.10 -8.67
CA VAL A 94 -9.32 -8.81 -9.42
C VAL A 94 -9.46 -7.31 -9.69
N ALA A 95 -9.88 -6.96 -10.90
CA ALA A 95 -10.24 -5.59 -11.26
C ALA A 95 -11.57 -5.53 -11.99
N TYR A 96 -12.27 -4.40 -11.88
CA TYR A 96 -13.53 -4.14 -12.56
C TYR A 96 -13.45 -2.83 -13.34
N LYS A 97 -13.97 -2.84 -14.58
CA LYS A 97 -14.22 -1.61 -15.34
C LYS A 97 -15.26 -1.83 -16.41
N ASN A 98 -16.22 -0.91 -16.54
CA ASN A 98 -17.16 -0.83 -17.66
C ASN A 98 -17.90 -2.16 -17.96
N GLY A 99 -18.37 -2.86 -16.92
CA GLY A 99 -19.06 -4.14 -17.06
C GLY A 99 -18.16 -5.34 -17.32
N MET A 100 -16.84 -5.18 -17.24
CA MET A 100 -15.85 -6.25 -17.38
C MET A 100 -15.11 -6.48 -16.06
N ILE A 101 -14.78 -7.75 -15.78
CA ILE A 101 -13.94 -8.17 -14.66
C ILE A 101 -12.68 -8.81 -15.25
N ALA A 102 -11.51 -8.45 -14.74
CA ALA A 102 -10.25 -9.15 -15.00
C ALA A 102 -9.80 -9.87 -13.74
N ILE A 103 -9.34 -11.11 -13.86
CA ILE A 103 -8.83 -11.93 -12.76
C ILE A 103 -7.47 -12.50 -13.17
N ALA A 104 -6.43 -12.24 -12.37
CA ALA A 104 -5.14 -12.91 -12.52
C ALA A 104 -5.16 -14.28 -11.82
N ALA A 105 -4.61 -15.27 -12.51
CA ALA A 105 -4.48 -16.64 -12.02
C ALA A 105 -3.09 -17.18 -12.38
N PRO A 106 -2.18 -17.31 -11.40
CA PRO A 106 -0.90 -17.97 -11.59
C PRO A 106 -1.06 -19.42 -12.04
N ALA A 107 -0.15 -19.89 -12.88
CA ALA A 107 -0.10 -21.30 -13.25
C ALA A 107 0.22 -22.16 -12.03
N LYS A 108 -0.20 -23.44 -12.03
CA LYS A 108 0.04 -24.32 -10.89
C LYS A 108 1.53 -24.48 -10.53
N VAL A 109 2.40 -24.33 -11.52
CA VAL A 109 3.82 -24.09 -11.29
C VAL A 109 4.02 -22.60 -11.51
N LYS A 110 4.27 -21.83 -10.44
CA LYS A 110 4.35 -20.36 -10.49
C LYS A 110 5.28 -19.82 -11.59
N GLN A 111 6.37 -20.54 -11.88
CA GLN A 111 7.35 -20.17 -12.90
C GLN A 111 6.86 -20.35 -14.35
N ASP A 112 5.74 -21.07 -14.57
CA ASP A 112 5.11 -21.16 -15.89
C ASP A 112 4.22 -19.94 -16.17
N PRO A 113 3.99 -19.57 -17.45
CA PRO A 113 3.06 -18.50 -17.82
C PRO A 113 1.66 -18.68 -17.20
N GLY A 114 1.16 -17.65 -16.52
CA GLY A 114 -0.18 -17.60 -15.95
C GLY A 114 -1.25 -17.17 -16.96
N THR A 115 -2.46 -16.94 -16.44
CA THR A 115 -3.62 -16.53 -17.23
C THR A 115 -4.33 -15.35 -16.60
N VAL A 116 -4.75 -14.39 -17.43
CA VAL A 116 -5.80 -13.42 -17.06
C VAL A 116 -7.12 -13.83 -17.70
N PHE A 117 -8.13 -14.04 -16.86
CA PHE A 117 -9.50 -14.28 -17.29
C PHE A 117 -10.27 -12.97 -17.34
N ILE A 118 -10.99 -12.74 -18.44
CA ILE A 118 -11.85 -11.57 -18.61
C ILE A 118 -13.30 -12.03 -18.70
N TYR A 119 -14.15 -11.57 -17.78
CA TYR A 119 -15.58 -11.87 -17.72
C TYR A 119 -16.41 -10.63 -18.05
N ASP A 120 -17.56 -10.84 -18.67
CA ASP A 120 -18.64 -9.85 -18.75
C ASP A 120 -19.53 -10.05 -17.52
N VAL A 121 -19.87 -8.98 -16.79
CA VAL A 121 -20.69 -9.09 -15.58
C VAL A 121 -22.07 -9.70 -15.80
N THR A 122 -22.54 -9.78 -17.05
CA THR A 122 -23.80 -10.42 -17.41
C THR A 122 -23.71 -11.96 -17.49
N ASP A 123 -22.50 -12.53 -17.59
CA ASP A 123 -22.23 -13.97 -17.53
C ASP A 123 -20.90 -14.27 -16.82
N LEU A 124 -21.00 -14.59 -15.53
CA LEU A 124 -19.86 -14.93 -14.68
C LEU A 124 -19.46 -16.42 -14.76
N THR A 125 -20.14 -17.22 -15.59
CA THR A 125 -19.87 -18.66 -15.68
C THR A 125 -18.80 -19.00 -16.70
N THR A 126 -18.62 -18.15 -17.71
CA THR A 126 -17.69 -18.39 -18.81
C THR A 126 -16.92 -17.11 -19.11
N PRO A 127 -15.58 -17.14 -19.09
CA PRO A 127 -14.80 -15.97 -19.47
C PRO A 127 -14.98 -15.66 -20.95
N VAL A 128 -15.07 -14.38 -21.29
CA VAL A 128 -15.04 -13.87 -22.66
C VAL A 128 -13.66 -14.13 -23.28
N HIS A 129 -12.60 -13.96 -22.49
CA HIS A 129 -11.22 -14.26 -22.88
C HIS A 129 -10.46 -14.93 -21.74
N ALA A 130 -9.56 -15.84 -22.09
CA ALA A 130 -8.53 -16.37 -21.20
C ALA A 130 -7.18 -16.10 -21.89
N ALA A 131 -6.48 -15.06 -21.43
CA ALA A 131 -5.26 -14.57 -22.04
C ALA A 131 -4.04 -15.09 -21.29
N THR A 132 -3.15 -15.82 -21.98
CA THR A 132 -1.86 -16.24 -21.41
C THR A 132 -0.94 -15.03 -21.27
N VAL A 133 -0.41 -14.82 -20.07
CA VAL A 133 0.45 -13.68 -19.68
C VAL A 133 1.82 -14.17 -19.19
N GLY A 134 2.58 -13.34 -18.45
CA GLY A 134 3.87 -13.74 -17.88
C GLY A 134 3.74 -14.76 -16.75
N ALA A 135 4.88 -15.16 -16.19
CA ALA A 135 4.93 -16.03 -15.02
C ALA A 135 4.51 -15.25 -13.76
N ASN A 136 3.82 -15.91 -12.83
CA ASN A 136 3.25 -15.33 -11.62
C ASN A 136 2.57 -13.96 -11.83
N PRO A 137 1.44 -13.88 -12.58
CA PRO A 137 0.67 -12.65 -12.69
C PRO A 137 0.09 -12.31 -11.32
N ASP A 138 0.55 -11.21 -10.74
CA ASP A 138 0.15 -10.82 -9.40
C ASP A 138 -1.00 -9.81 -9.45
N MET A 139 -0.72 -8.59 -9.87
CA MET A 139 -1.74 -7.54 -9.93
C MET A 139 -2.36 -7.35 -11.32
N VAL A 140 -3.66 -7.09 -11.37
CA VAL A 140 -4.38 -6.61 -12.58
C VAL A 140 -5.10 -5.28 -12.38
N THR A 141 -5.02 -4.40 -13.38
CA THR A 141 -5.78 -3.14 -13.38
C THR A 141 -6.26 -2.76 -14.78
N PHE A 142 -7.38 -2.04 -14.86
CA PHE A 142 -7.89 -1.53 -16.14
C PHE A 142 -7.42 -0.11 -16.40
N THR A 143 -7.12 0.16 -17.67
CA THR A 143 -7.11 1.53 -18.20
C THR A 143 -8.44 2.23 -17.93
N ALA A 144 -8.43 3.56 -17.77
CA ALA A 144 -9.63 4.33 -17.41
C ALA A 144 -10.80 4.18 -18.40
N ASP A 145 -10.52 3.92 -19.68
CA ASP A 145 -11.53 3.65 -20.71
C ASP A 145 -11.99 2.18 -20.76
N GLY A 146 -11.37 1.29 -19.97
CA GLY A 146 -11.63 -0.15 -19.92
C GLY A 146 -11.14 -0.92 -21.15
N GLY A 147 -10.45 -0.27 -22.08
CA GLY A 147 -10.02 -0.88 -23.35
C GLY A 147 -8.91 -1.91 -23.18
N ARG A 148 -8.10 -1.77 -22.12
CA ARG A 148 -6.96 -2.63 -21.80
C ARG A 148 -6.90 -2.99 -20.33
N VAL A 149 -6.44 -4.21 -20.06
CA VAL A 149 -6.01 -4.70 -18.73
C VAL A 149 -4.48 -4.71 -18.72
N LEU A 150 -3.87 -4.13 -17.70
CA LEU A 150 -2.46 -4.26 -17.40
C LEU A 150 -2.28 -5.31 -16.31
N VAL A 151 -1.18 -6.05 -16.40
CA VAL A 151 -0.87 -7.18 -15.52
C VAL A 151 0.60 -7.08 -15.12
N ALA A 152 0.87 -6.98 -13.83
CA ALA A 152 2.20 -7.18 -13.28
C ALA A 152 2.46 -8.69 -13.23
N ASN A 153 3.58 -9.13 -13.79
CA ASN A 153 3.97 -10.55 -13.77
C ASN A 153 5.33 -10.56 -13.10
N GLU A 154 5.36 -10.94 -11.83
CA GLU A 154 6.56 -10.89 -10.99
C GLU A 154 7.69 -11.67 -11.64
N GLY A 155 7.40 -12.91 -12.05
CA GLY A 155 8.43 -13.81 -12.55
C GLY A 155 9.32 -14.38 -11.45
N GLU A 156 8.78 -14.59 -10.24
CA GLU A 156 9.50 -15.14 -9.10
C GLU A 156 10.27 -16.45 -9.42
N PRO A 157 11.46 -16.65 -8.82
CA PRO A 157 12.17 -17.91 -8.87
C PRO A 157 11.45 -19.00 -8.06
N ASN A 158 11.77 -20.27 -8.34
CA ASN A 158 11.35 -21.36 -7.46
C ASN A 158 12.16 -21.36 -6.14
N ASP A 159 11.66 -22.03 -5.10
CA ASP A 159 12.32 -22.10 -3.77
C ASP A 159 13.82 -22.47 -3.83
N ALA A 160 14.20 -23.36 -4.76
CA ALA A 160 15.58 -23.79 -4.92
C ALA A 160 16.47 -22.78 -5.68
N TYR A 161 15.91 -21.68 -6.19
CA TYR A 161 16.55 -20.66 -7.01
C TYR A 161 17.23 -21.22 -8.28
N THR A 162 16.60 -22.22 -8.89
CA THR A 162 17.13 -22.95 -10.06
C THR A 162 16.33 -22.71 -11.34
N VAL A 163 15.09 -22.25 -11.21
CA VAL A 163 14.22 -21.81 -12.29
C VAL A 163 13.75 -20.43 -11.92
N ASP A 164 14.17 -19.46 -12.72
CA ASP A 164 14.02 -18.03 -12.47
C ASP A 164 13.56 -17.39 -13.81
N PRO A 165 12.25 -17.26 -14.04
CA PRO A 165 11.71 -16.67 -15.26
C PRO A 165 11.99 -15.16 -15.32
N VAL A 166 11.59 -14.51 -16.41
CA VAL A 166 11.72 -13.05 -16.50
C VAL A 166 10.45 -12.39 -15.99
N GLY A 167 10.59 -11.36 -15.17
CA GLY A 167 9.48 -10.46 -14.85
C GLY A 167 9.05 -9.66 -16.08
N SER A 168 7.79 -9.23 -16.10
CA SER A 168 7.24 -8.48 -17.24
C SER A 168 5.91 -7.79 -16.93
N ILE A 169 5.52 -6.85 -17.80
CA ILE A 169 4.18 -6.24 -17.76
C ILE A 169 3.42 -6.68 -19.00
N SER A 170 2.26 -7.32 -18.81
CA SER A 170 1.37 -7.74 -19.89
C SER A 170 0.24 -6.73 -20.08
N ILE A 171 -0.07 -6.40 -21.32
CA ILE A 171 -1.14 -5.48 -21.73
C ILE A 171 -2.13 -6.27 -22.57
N VAL A 172 -3.27 -6.64 -21.98
CA VAL A 172 -4.32 -7.42 -22.61
C VAL A 172 -5.38 -6.49 -23.18
N GLN A 173 -5.69 -6.62 -24.46
CA GLN A 173 -6.79 -5.90 -25.09
C GLN A 173 -8.13 -6.51 -24.65
N THR A 174 -8.95 -5.76 -23.91
CA THR A 174 -10.21 -6.26 -23.32
C THR A 174 -11.15 -6.83 -24.38
N ALA A 175 -11.22 -6.19 -25.54
CA ALA A 175 -12.13 -6.61 -26.61
C ALA A 175 -11.72 -7.91 -27.33
N THR A 176 -10.42 -8.21 -27.39
CA THR A 176 -9.90 -9.31 -28.24
C THR A 176 -9.11 -10.38 -27.48
N GLY A 177 -8.79 -10.16 -26.21
CA GLY A 177 -7.91 -11.02 -25.42
C GLY A 177 -6.46 -11.06 -25.92
N THR A 178 -6.08 -10.15 -26.82
CA THR A 178 -4.73 -10.13 -27.40
C THR A 178 -3.74 -9.48 -26.43
N VAL A 179 -2.59 -10.14 -26.23
CA VAL A 179 -1.56 -9.70 -25.28
C VAL A 179 -0.40 -9.04 -26.01
N GLN A 180 0.07 -7.91 -25.47
CA GLN A 180 1.39 -7.34 -25.73
C GLN A 180 2.18 -7.34 -24.42
N THR A 181 3.51 -7.43 -24.50
CA THR A 181 4.36 -7.52 -23.31
C THR A 181 5.41 -6.42 -23.36
N ALA A 182 5.49 -5.63 -22.30
CA ALA A 182 6.62 -4.76 -22.00
C ALA A 182 7.56 -5.53 -21.07
N GLY A 183 8.73 -5.92 -21.58
CA GLY A 183 9.73 -6.70 -20.84
C GLY A 183 11.02 -5.91 -20.59
N PHE A 184 11.92 -6.51 -19.82
CA PHE A 184 13.15 -5.88 -19.35
C PHE A 184 14.42 -6.32 -20.09
N ASP A 185 14.33 -7.16 -21.13
CA ASP A 185 15.49 -7.71 -21.84
C ASP A 185 16.51 -6.65 -22.31
N ALA A 186 16.01 -5.48 -22.70
CA ALA A 186 16.84 -4.36 -23.14
C ALA A 186 17.78 -3.82 -22.05
N TYR A 187 17.44 -4.03 -20.77
CA TYR A 187 18.19 -3.58 -19.61
C TYR A 187 19.26 -4.57 -19.14
N ASN A 188 19.32 -5.79 -19.70
CA ASN A 188 20.35 -6.78 -19.37
C ASN A 188 21.78 -6.26 -19.58
N ALA A 189 21.98 -5.34 -20.54
CA ALA A 189 23.27 -4.70 -20.78
C ALA A 189 23.57 -3.52 -19.84
N SER A 190 22.59 -3.09 -19.04
CA SER A 190 22.62 -1.88 -18.20
C SER A 190 22.80 -2.17 -16.71
N GLN A 191 23.00 -3.45 -16.31
CA GLN A 191 23.11 -3.85 -14.89
C GLN A 191 24.04 -2.95 -14.09
N ALA A 192 25.28 -2.75 -14.56
CA ALA A 192 26.25 -1.93 -13.84
C ALA A 192 25.81 -0.46 -13.66
N ALA A 193 25.06 0.10 -14.62
CA ALA A 193 24.54 1.45 -14.51
C ALA A 193 23.34 1.52 -13.54
N LEU A 194 22.45 0.54 -13.60
CA LEU A 194 21.29 0.43 -12.70
C LEU A 194 21.74 0.24 -11.24
N THR A 195 22.65 -0.70 -10.97
CA THR A 195 23.22 -0.90 -9.63
C THR A 195 23.94 0.35 -9.13
N ALA A 196 24.72 1.03 -9.99
CA ALA A 196 25.38 2.28 -9.61
C ALA A 196 24.40 3.44 -9.34
N SER A 197 23.18 3.38 -9.89
CA SER A 197 22.12 4.35 -9.60
C SER A 197 21.32 4.03 -8.34
N GLY A 198 21.46 2.83 -7.77
CA GLY A 198 20.78 2.41 -6.55
C GLY A 198 19.70 1.34 -6.73
N VAL A 199 19.46 0.86 -7.96
CA VAL A 199 18.56 -0.28 -8.20
C VAL A 199 19.21 -1.55 -7.68
N ARG A 200 18.50 -2.32 -6.87
CA ARG A 200 19.01 -3.59 -6.36
C ARG A 200 18.88 -4.65 -7.45
N ILE A 201 20.02 -5.19 -7.90
CA ILE A 201 20.10 -6.35 -8.80
C ILE A 201 21.00 -7.39 -8.15
N PHE A 202 20.42 -8.42 -7.53
CA PHE A 202 21.13 -9.19 -6.51
C PHE A 202 20.82 -10.70 -6.49
N GLY A 203 19.86 -11.16 -7.29
CA GLY A 203 19.53 -12.56 -7.48
C GLY A 203 20.73 -13.38 -7.98
N PRO A 204 20.98 -14.57 -7.42
CA PRO A 204 22.10 -15.43 -7.79
C PRO A 204 22.20 -15.76 -9.29
N GLY A 205 23.11 -15.07 -9.98
CA GLY A 205 23.38 -15.33 -11.40
C GLY A 205 22.26 -14.90 -12.35
N ALA A 206 21.30 -14.12 -11.85
CA ALA A 206 20.19 -13.58 -12.63
C ALA A 206 20.69 -12.52 -13.64
N THR A 207 20.02 -12.46 -14.79
CA THR A 207 20.06 -11.26 -15.63
C THR A 207 19.15 -10.17 -15.04
N VAL A 208 19.31 -8.91 -15.45
CA VAL A 208 18.41 -7.83 -15.01
C VAL A 208 16.94 -8.18 -15.27
N ALA A 209 16.63 -8.79 -16.41
CA ALA A 209 15.25 -9.13 -16.74
C ALA A 209 14.66 -10.27 -15.89
N GLN A 210 15.50 -11.14 -15.32
CA GLN A 210 15.06 -12.14 -14.35
C GLN A 210 14.94 -11.51 -12.97
N ASP A 211 15.89 -10.64 -12.63
CA ASP A 211 15.93 -10.02 -11.31
C ASP A 211 14.85 -8.97 -11.07
N LEU A 212 14.25 -8.39 -12.10
CA LEU A 212 13.22 -7.37 -11.92
C LEU A 212 11.85 -8.03 -11.80
N GLU A 213 11.21 -7.87 -10.64
CA GLU A 213 9.91 -8.48 -10.28
C GLU A 213 8.83 -7.37 -10.18
N PRO A 214 7.98 -7.17 -11.20
CA PRO A 214 6.84 -6.26 -11.15
C PRO A 214 5.74 -6.72 -10.20
N GLU A 215 5.31 -5.82 -9.30
CA GLU A 215 4.31 -6.12 -8.26
C GLU A 215 2.97 -5.40 -8.52
N TYR A 216 2.95 -4.08 -8.36
CA TYR A 216 1.75 -3.25 -8.43
C TYR A 216 1.89 -2.14 -9.47
N ILE A 217 0.76 -1.63 -9.99
CA ILE A 217 0.66 -0.77 -11.17
C ILE A 217 -0.30 0.39 -10.93
N ALA A 218 0.22 1.61 -11.06
CA ALA A 218 -0.57 2.82 -11.12
C ALA A 218 -0.52 3.42 -12.54
N ILE A 219 -1.67 3.48 -13.21
CA ILE A 219 -1.79 4.11 -14.53
C ILE A 219 -1.91 5.63 -14.34
N SER A 220 -1.19 6.43 -15.13
CA SER A 220 -1.31 7.88 -15.11
C SER A 220 -2.76 8.33 -15.35
N PRO A 221 -3.24 9.43 -14.76
CA PRO A 221 -4.61 9.91 -14.96
C PRO A 221 -5.00 10.13 -16.43
N ASP A 222 -4.03 10.47 -17.29
CA ASP A 222 -4.24 10.63 -18.73
C ASP A 222 -4.22 9.31 -19.53
N GLY A 223 -3.87 8.19 -18.89
CA GLY A 223 -3.85 6.84 -19.47
C GLY A 223 -2.70 6.56 -20.42
N THR A 224 -1.67 7.41 -20.47
CA THR A 224 -0.55 7.29 -21.41
C THR A 224 0.65 6.52 -20.85
N GLN A 225 0.83 6.49 -19.53
CA GLN A 225 1.92 5.80 -18.86
C GLN A 225 1.42 4.95 -17.69
N ALA A 226 2.24 4.01 -17.26
CA ALA A 226 2.06 3.30 -16.00
C ALA A 226 3.36 3.32 -15.19
N PHE A 227 3.24 3.51 -13.89
CA PHE A 227 4.30 3.32 -12.91
C PHE A 227 4.07 1.97 -12.26
N VAL A 228 5.13 1.17 -12.20
CA VAL A 228 5.07 -0.23 -11.77
C VAL A 228 6.10 -0.43 -10.68
N THR A 229 5.68 -0.91 -9.51
CA THR A 229 6.59 -1.19 -8.40
C THR A 229 7.46 -2.40 -8.72
N LEU A 230 8.72 -2.32 -8.30
CA LEU A 230 9.71 -3.39 -8.34
C LEU A 230 10.24 -3.53 -6.91
N GLN A 231 9.45 -4.16 -6.06
CA GLN A 231 9.51 -4.02 -4.61
C GLN A 231 10.89 -4.44 -4.07
N GLU A 232 11.33 -5.65 -4.37
CA GLU A 232 12.61 -6.24 -3.97
C GLU A 232 13.76 -5.43 -4.56
N ASN A 233 13.57 -4.89 -5.77
CA ASN A 233 14.58 -4.08 -6.45
C ASN A 233 14.70 -2.65 -5.93
N ASN A 234 13.79 -2.24 -5.03
CA ASN A 234 13.68 -0.88 -4.49
C ASN A 234 13.61 0.19 -5.60
N ALA A 235 12.79 -0.07 -6.61
CA ALA A 235 12.70 0.73 -7.82
C ALA A 235 11.27 0.82 -8.39
N ILE A 236 11.08 1.70 -9.37
CA ILE A 236 9.86 1.82 -10.18
C ILE A 236 10.21 1.63 -11.65
N ALA A 237 9.45 0.81 -12.37
CA ALA A 237 9.48 0.79 -13.84
C ALA A 237 8.43 1.76 -14.41
N VAL A 238 8.85 2.60 -15.35
CA VAL A 238 7.92 3.46 -16.13
C VAL A 238 7.64 2.79 -17.47
N VAL A 239 6.36 2.61 -17.78
CA VAL A 239 5.88 1.94 -18.99
C VAL A 239 5.13 2.94 -19.87
N ASP A 240 5.57 3.11 -21.11
CA ASP A 240 4.79 3.79 -22.14
C ASP A 240 3.63 2.89 -22.60
N LEU A 241 2.40 3.41 -22.58
CA LEU A 241 1.19 2.69 -22.99
C LEU A 241 0.76 3.09 -24.40
N GLY A 242 1.70 3.42 -25.28
CA GLY A 242 1.45 3.69 -26.69
C GLY A 242 0.98 2.45 -27.47
N ALA A 243 1.07 2.53 -28.80
CA ALA A 243 0.64 1.45 -29.69
C ALA A 243 1.49 0.17 -29.52
N THR A 244 2.74 0.31 -29.06
CA THR A 244 3.67 -0.78 -28.75
C THR A 244 4.22 -0.50 -27.36
N PRO A 245 3.57 -1.03 -26.30
CA PRO A 245 3.99 -0.75 -24.94
C PRO A 245 5.42 -1.21 -24.67
N SER A 246 6.16 -0.44 -23.89
CA SER A 246 7.55 -0.75 -23.53
C SER A 246 7.95 -0.07 -22.23
N VAL A 247 8.85 -0.71 -21.48
CA VAL A 247 9.50 -0.09 -20.32
C VAL A 247 10.48 0.98 -20.81
N THR A 248 10.22 2.23 -20.46
CA THR A 248 11.02 3.39 -20.88
C THR A 248 12.08 3.78 -19.88
N GLU A 249 11.88 3.46 -18.60
CA GLU A 249 12.79 3.84 -17.52
C GLU A 249 12.67 2.90 -16.32
N ILE A 250 13.76 2.79 -15.54
CA ILE A 250 13.79 2.17 -14.22
C ILE A 250 14.37 3.21 -13.26
N ILE A 251 13.57 3.62 -12.28
CA ILE A 251 13.87 4.71 -11.35
C ILE A 251 14.22 4.10 -9.98
N PRO A 252 15.45 4.29 -9.47
CA PRO A 252 15.79 3.87 -8.10
C PRO A 252 15.10 4.78 -7.07
N LEU A 253 14.56 4.20 -6.00
CA LEU A 253 13.87 4.97 -4.97
C LEU A 253 14.82 5.58 -3.93
N GLY A 254 16.09 5.14 -3.91
CA GLY A 254 17.06 5.52 -2.89
C GLY A 254 16.74 4.87 -1.54
N TYR A 255 17.27 5.43 -0.46
CA TYR A 255 17.15 4.86 0.88
C TYR A 255 16.80 5.93 1.89
N LYS A 256 15.92 5.60 2.84
CA LYS A 256 15.59 6.44 3.98
C LYS A 256 16.73 6.42 4.97
N ASP A 257 17.28 7.58 5.32
CA ASP A 257 18.31 7.70 6.37
C ASP A 257 17.64 7.79 7.75
N HIS A 258 17.77 6.72 8.55
CA HIS A 258 17.19 6.64 9.90
C HIS A 258 18.00 7.39 10.97
N SER A 259 19.11 8.05 10.61
CA SER A 259 19.81 8.98 11.51
C SER A 259 19.13 10.35 11.61
N LEU A 260 18.25 10.66 10.65
CA LEU A 260 17.62 11.98 10.54
C LEU A 260 16.41 12.12 11.49
N PRO A 261 16.20 13.30 12.09
CA PRO A 261 15.02 13.56 12.89
C PRO A 261 13.73 13.37 12.09
N GLY A 262 12.78 12.61 12.65
CA GLY A 262 11.53 12.25 11.98
C GLY A 262 11.62 10.98 11.14
N ASN A 263 12.78 10.31 11.10
CA ASN A 263 12.95 8.99 10.48
C ASN A 263 13.31 7.93 11.54
N GLY A 264 12.83 8.06 12.77
CA GLY A 264 13.08 7.01 13.77
C GLY A 264 12.41 5.69 13.38
N LEU A 265 12.86 4.60 14.01
CA LEU A 265 12.09 3.36 14.05
C LEU A 265 12.24 2.71 15.41
N ASP A 266 11.29 1.84 15.75
CA ASP A 266 11.47 0.89 16.85
C ASP A 266 12.21 -0.35 16.34
N ALA A 267 13.46 -0.53 16.78
CA ALA A 267 14.41 -1.47 16.17
C ALA A 267 14.56 -2.81 16.91
N SER A 268 13.93 -2.96 18.08
CA SER A 268 14.07 -4.14 18.93
C SER A 268 12.75 -4.54 19.57
N ASP A 269 12.46 -5.83 19.57
CA ASP A 269 11.38 -6.47 20.35
C ASP A 269 11.88 -7.00 21.71
N LYS A 270 13.06 -6.54 22.19
CA LYS A 270 13.73 -7.03 23.41
C LYS A 270 14.24 -5.94 24.34
N ASP A 271 13.98 -4.67 24.05
CA ASP A 271 14.42 -3.53 24.86
C ASP A 271 13.43 -3.14 25.97
N GLY A 272 12.28 -3.81 26.02
CA GLY A 272 11.27 -3.65 27.07
C GLY A 272 10.03 -2.89 26.62
N GLY A 273 9.92 -2.58 25.33
CA GLY A 273 8.74 -2.07 24.65
C GLY A 273 9.05 -0.89 23.76
N VAL A 274 8.16 -0.61 22.81
CA VAL A 274 8.21 0.47 21.81
C VAL A 274 9.13 1.65 22.14
N ASN A 275 10.20 1.76 21.36
CA ASN A 275 11.23 2.76 21.51
C ASN A 275 11.68 3.33 20.14
N ILE A 276 10.83 4.17 19.56
CA ILE A 276 11.07 4.78 18.25
C ILE A 276 12.18 5.83 18.36
N THR A 277 13.36 5.54 17.81
CA THR A 277 14.53 6.43 17.85
C THR A 277 15.31 6.42 16.54
N THR A 278 16.19 7.41 16.37
CA THR A 278 17.09 7.51 15.21
C THR A 278 18.35 6.67 15.42
N HIS A 279 18.88 6.11 14.33
CA HIS A 279 20.05 5.24 14.34
C HIS A 279 21.05 5.66 13.26
N ASP A 280 22.30 5.90 13.66
CA ASP A 280 23.38 6.22 12.72
C ASP A 280 23.73 5.01 11.84
N ASN A 281 23.99 5.24 10.55
CA ASN A 281 24.35 4.23 9.54
C ASN A 281 23.30 3.12 9.36
N LEU A 282 22.05 3.42 9.66
CA LEU A 282 20.90 2.58 9.40
C LEU A 282 20.02 3.23 8.34
N TYR A 283 19.67 2.46 7.31
CA TYR A 283 18.90 2.93 6.17
C TYR A 283 17.70 2.02 5.92
N GLY A 284 16.56 2.59 5.54
CA GLY A 284 15.36 1.86 5.13
C GLY A 284 15.24 1.80 3.62
N MET A 285 14.98 0.61 3.07
CA MET A 285 14.70 0.43 1.66
C MET A 285 13.21 0.71 1.44
N TYR A 286 12.85 1.61 0.51
CA TYR A 286 11.45 2.01 0.35
C TYR A 286 10.55 0.86 -0.09
N GLN A 287 11.01 -0.03 -0.97
CA GLN A 287 10.36 -1.32 -1.31
C GLN A 287 8.82 -1.27 -1.30
N PRO A 288 8.22 -0.49 -2.20
CA PRO A 288 6.79 -0.35 -2.21
C PRO A 288 6.13 -1.57 -2.81
N ASP A 289 5.14 -2.12 -2.10
CA ASP A 289 4.16 -3.03 -2.69
C ASP A 289 3.11 -2.17 -3.43
N GLY A 290 2.12 -1.65 -2.70
CA GLY A 290 1.03 -0.88 -3.28
C GLY A 290 1.45 0.49 -3.86
N ILE A 291 0.84 0.84 -4.99
CA ILE A 291 0.96 2.16 -5.64
C ILE A 291 -0.38 2.65 -6.19
N ALA A 292 -0.67 3.94 -6.01
CA ALA A 292 -1.84 4.59 -6.60
C ALA A 292 -1.47 5.93 -7.25
N SER A 293 -2.11 6.27 -8.37
CA SER A 293 -1.95 7.57 -9.03
C SER A 293 -3.06 8.54 -8.65
N VAL A 294 -2.73 9.83 -8.65
CA VAL A 294 -3.68 10.92 -8.39
C VAL A 294 -3.27 12.18 -9.13
N GLU A 295 -4.25 12.95 -9.61
CA GLU A 295 -4.01 14.30 -10.12
C GLU A 295 -4.30 15.33 -9.03
N ILE A 296 -3.30 16.14 -8.65
CA ILE A 296 -3.45 17.21 -7.66
C ILE A 296 -3.11 18.52 -8.35
N ALA A 297 -4.10 19.43 -8.42
CA ALA A 297 -3.96 20.74 -9.07
C ALA A 297 -3.43 20.69 -10.52
N GLY A 298 -3.71 19.60 -11.25
CA GLY A 298 -3.29 19.39 -12.65
C GLY A 298 -1.91 18.76 -12.83
N THR A 299 -1.25 18.32 -11.76
CA THR A 299 0.01 17.57 -11.77
C THR A 299 -0.25 16.14 -11.33
N THR A 300 0.39 15.17 -11.99
CA THR A 300 0.27 13.76 -11.62
C THR A 300 1.22 13.44 -10.48
N TYR A 301 0.72 12.72 -9.50
CA TYR A 301 1.49 12.17 -8.39
C TYR A 301 1.21 10.68 -8.23
N TYR A 302 2.14 10.00 -7.61
CA TYR A 302 2.03 8.58 -7.26
C TYR A 302 2.26 8.43 -5.76
N VAL A 303 1.38 7.72 -5.07
CA VAL A 303 1.53 7.40 -3.65
C VAL A 303 1.93 5.94 -3.55
N THR A 304 2.97 5.64 -2.77
CA THR A 304 3.49 4.27 -2.58
C THR A 304 3.43 3.85 -1.13
N ALA A 305 3.05 2.60 -0.86
CA ALA A 305 3.05 2.01 0.47
C ALA A 305 4.33 1.17 0.65
N ASN A 306 5.21 1.59 1.56
CA ASN A 306 6.60 1.11 1.65
C ASN A 306 6.72 -0.09 2.61
N GLU A 307 6.16 -1.23 2.24
CA GLU A 307 6.01 -2.44 3.08
C GLU A 307 7.36 -3.09 3.43
N GLY A 308 8.09 -3.58 2.42
CA GLY A 308 9.42 -4.16 2.61
C GLY A 308 9.55 -5.65 2.39
N ASP A 309 9.05 -6.23 1.31
CA ASP A 309 9.28 -7.67 1.09
C ASP A 309 10.75 -8.02 0.77
N ALA A 310 11.11 -9.28 1.02
CA ALA A 310 12.48 -9.76 1.01
C ALA A 310 12.60 -11.04 0.19
N ARG A 311 13.72 -11.22 -0.51
CA ARG A 311 14.00 -12.53 -1.12
C ARG A 311 14.52 -13.52 -0.08
N ASP A 312 13.63 -14.34 0.45
CA ASP A 312 13.93 -15.40 1.43
C ASP A 312 13.44 -16.79 0.96
N TYR A 313 14.24 -17.42 0.09
CA TYR A 313 13.99 -18.76 -0.45
C TYR A 313 14.99 -19.78 0.12
N ASP A 314 14.64 -21.08 0.07
CA ASP A 314 15.52 -22.18 0.50
C ASP A 314 16.91 -22.15 -0.18
N GLY A 315 16.94 -21.75 -1.46
CA GLY A 315 18.16 -21.66 -2.28
C GLY A 315 18.92 -20.35 -2.14
N PHE A 316 18.27 -19.28 -1.66
CA PHE A 316 18.85 -17.95 -1.52
C PHE A 316 18.05 -17.11 -0.53
N SER A 317 18.74 -16.54 0.46
CA SER A 317 18.16 -15.71 1.50
C SER A 317 19.05 -14.49 1.73
N GLU A 318 18.53 -13.32 1.40
CA GLU A 318 19.21 -12.07 1.72
C GLU A 318 18.99 -11.60 3.16
N GLU A 319 17.92 -12.06 3.81
CA GLU A 319 17.59 -11.63 5.17
C GLU A 319 18.60 -12.16 6.20
N LYS A 320 19.12 -11.27 7.04
CA LYS A 320 19.96 -11.60 8.20
C LYS A 320 19.61 -10.73 9.39
N ARG A 321 19.78 -11.30 10.59
CA ARG A 321 19.76 -10.54 11.84
C ARG A 321 21.06 -9.77 11.98
N VAL A 322 21.04 -8.52 12.40
CA VAL A 322 22.25 -7.70 12.59
C VAL A 322 23.29 -8.40 13.48
N LYS A 323 22.89 -9.08 14.56
CA LYS A 323 23.82 -9.81 15.45
C LYS A 323 24.59 -10.96 14.79
N SER A 324 24.17 -11.37 13.59
CA SER A 324 24.84 -12.39 12.79
C SER A 324 25.83 -11.83 11.80
N LEU A 325 25.87 -10.50 11.64
CA LEU A 325 26.83 -9.78 10.81
C LEU A 325 28.05 -9.37 11.63
N ASP A 326 29.20 -9.32 10.97
CA ASP A 326 30.40 -8.69 11.51
C ASP A 326 30.28 -7.17 11.24
N LEU A 327 30.14 -6.35 12.28
CA LEU A 327 29.98 -4.90 12.17
C LEU A 327 31.35 -4.21 12.34
N ASP A 328 31.66 -3.19 11.52
CA ASP A 328 32.91 -2.44 11.66
C ASP A 328 32.94 -1.72 13.02
N PRO A 329 33.85 -2.08 13.94
CA PRO A 329 33.91 -1.49 15.27
C PRO A 329 34.34 0.00 15.28
N ALA A 330 34.83 0.53 14.16
CA ALA A 330 35.11 1.95 13.99
C ALA A 330 33.84 2.79 13.74
N ILE A 331 32.79 2.16 13.18
CA ILE A 331 31.52 2.80 12.83
C ILE A 331 30.45 2.45 13.86
N PHE A 332 30.32 1.17 14.22
CA PHE A 332 29.35 0.68 15.18
C PHE A 332 30.00 0.48 16.56
N PRO A 333 29.60 1.27 17.58
CA PRO A 333 30.11 1.08 18.93
C PRO A 333 29.81 -0.31 19.48
N ALA A 334 30.66 -0.80 20.38
CA ALA A 334 30.43 -2.07 21.06
C ALA A 334 29.07 -2.08 21.78
N GLY A 335 28.28 -3.14 21.53
CA GLY A 335 26.91 -3.30 22.02
C GLY A 335 25.81 -2.98 21.00
N THR A 336 26.15 -2.37 19.85
CA THR A 336 25.15 -2.08 18.80
C THR A 336 24.40 -3.33 18.33
N GLY A 337 25.10 -4.46 18.23
CA GLY A 337 24.53 -5.75 17.85
C GLY A 337 23.91 -6.55 18.99
N ASP A 338 23.70 -5.96 20.18
CA ASP A 338 23.00 -6.63 21.28
C ASP A 338 21.49 -6.76 20.99
N ASP A 339 20.84 -7.78 21.56
CA ASP A 339 19.43 -8.10 21.26
C ASP A 339 18.46 -6.96 21.61
N ASP A 340 18.75 -6.19 22.66
CA ASP A 340 18.01 -5.00 23.11
C ASP A 340 18.44 -3.71 22.38
N GLN A 341 19.28 -3.81 21.36
CA GLN A 341 19.68 -2.75 20.43
C GLN A 341 19.31 -3.18 19.00
N LEU A 342 20.21 -3.09 18.02
CA LEU A 342 19.92 -3.47 16.63
C LEU A 342 20.04 -4.98 16.40
N GLY A 343 20.59 -5.76 17.33
CA GLY A 343 21.01 -7.14 17.10
C GLY A 343 19.93 -8.06 16.54
N ARG A 344 18.66 -7.80 16.87
CA ARG A 344 17.53 -8.55 16.36
C ARG A 344 16.95 -8.01 15.07
N LEU A 345 17.23 -6.77 14.68
CA LEU A 345 16.67 -6.20 13.46
C LEU A 345 17.06 -7.05 12.23
N ASN A 346 16.09 -7.30 11.37
CA ASN A 346 16.31 -7.94 10.07
C ASN A 346 16.79 -6.91 9.04
N VAL A 347 17.86 -7.26 8.34
CA VAL A 347 18.52 -6.44 7.32
C VAL A 347 18.91 -7.30 6.12
N THR A 348 19.10 -6.68 4.96
CA THR A 348 19.67 -7.39 3.81
C THR A 348 21.19 -7.58 3.97
N ASN A 349 21.69 -8.74 3.53
CA ASN A 349 23.11 -9.03 3.43
C ASN A 349 23.73 -8.66 2.06
N THR A 350 22.93 -8.12 1.15
CA THR A 350 23.35 -7.79 -0.22
C THR A 350 23.89 -6.36 -0.36
N LEU A 351 23.69 -5.54 0.68
CA LEU A 351 24.16 -4.16 0.84
C LEU A 351 24.87 -4.02 2.19
N GLY A 352 25.56 -2.90 2.42
CA GLY A 352 26.08 -2.55 3.75
C GLY A 352 27.58 -2.74 3.96
N ASN A 353 28.23 -3.61 3.18
CA ASN A 353 29.68 -3.66 3.09
C ASN A 353 30.14 -2.77 1.92
N THR A 354 30.84 -1.70 2.27
CA THR A 354 31.21 -0.58 1.39
C THR A 354 32.69 -0.55 1.05
N ASP A 355 33.51 -1.41 1.67
CA ASP A 355 34.93 -1.51 1.40
C ASP A 355 35.38 -2.90 0.92
N ALA A 356 36.61 -3.32 1.23
CA ALA A 356 37.20 -4.56 0.73
C ALA A 356 37.41 -5.62 1.82
N ASP A 357 36.91 -5.40 3.04
CA ASP A 357 36.90 -6.40 4.09
C ASP A 357 35.54 -7.11 4.22
N SER A 358 35.29 -7.79 5.32
CA SER A 358 34.06 -8.57 5.55
C SER A 358 33.08 -7.88 6.49
N ASP A 359 33.50 -6.78 7.11
CA ASP A 359 32.72 -6.08 8.10
C ASP A 359 31.68 -5.20 7.36
N PHE A 360 30.60 -4.84 8.06
CA PHE A 360 29.54 -3.99 7.54
C PHE A 360 29.71 -2.59 8.12
N GLU A 361 29.66 -1.58 7.24
CA GLU A 361 29.72 -0.16 7.59
C GLU A 361 28.33 0.47 7.67
N GLU A 362 27.37 -0.11 6.97
CA GLU A 362 25.99 0.35 6.87
C GLU A 362 25.03 -0.83 7.01
N LEU A 363 23.83 -0.54 7.49
CA LEU A 363 22.76 -1.52 7.65
C LEU A 363 21.53 -1.07 6.86
N TYR A 364 20.88 -2.01 6.18
CA TYR A 364 19.74 -1.73 5.30
C TYR A 364 18.54 -2.58 5.73
N VAL A 365 17.54 -1.96 6.34
CA VAL A 365 16.31 -2.61 6.79
C VAL A 365 15.30 -2.70 5.66
N TYR A 366 14.44 -3.69 5.78
CA TYR A 366 13.33 -3.90 4.87
C TYR A 366 12.20 -2.91 5.14
N GLY A 367 11.68 -2.35 4.05
CA GLY A 367 10.59 -1.38 4.09
C GLY A 367 11.01 -0.01 4.59
N GLY A 368 10.24 0.99 4.18
CA GLY A 368 10.38 2.35 4.68
C GLY A 368 9.62 2.59 5.97
N ARG A 369 8.77 1.63 6.41
CA ARG A 369 7.76 1.80 7.50
C ARG A 369 6.91 3.07 7.35
N SER A 370 6.64 3.43 6.10
CA SER A 370 6.09 4.73 5.69
C SER A 370 5.27 4.61 4.42
N PHE A 371 4.75 5.73 3.94
CA PHE A 371 4.34 5.88 2.55
C PHE A 371 5.09 7.06 1.93
N SER A 372 5.30 7.01 0.61
CA SER A 372 5.91 8.09 -0.16
C SER A 372 4.90 8.75 -1.10
N ILE A 373 5.16 10.00 -1.49
CA ILE A 373 4.53 10.63 -2.65
C ILE A 373 5.63 10.98 -3.64
N LEU A 374 5.49 10.51 -4.87
CA LEU A 374 6.37 10.76 -6.01
C LEU A 374 5.69 11.71 -7.00
N ASP A 375 6.47 12.57 -7.66
CA ASP A 375 5.98 13.36 -8.79
C ASP A 375 5.92 12.53 -10.09
N GLU A 376 5.49 13.17 -11.18
CA GLU A 376 5.35 12.57 -12.51
C GLU A 376 6.66 12.09 -13.15
N ASP A 377 7.81 12.56 -12.65
CA ASP A 377 9.15 12.12 -13.05
C ASP A 377 9.71 11.04 -12.09
N GLY A 378 8.94 10.63 -11.08
CA GLY A 378 9.33 9.66 -10.06
C GLY A 378 10.21 10.20 -8.93
N ASN A 379 10.36 11.52 -8.79
CA ASN A 379 11.08 12.09 -7.65
C ASN A 379 10.21 12.06 -6.40
N GLN A 380 10.77 11.62 -5.28
CA GLN A 380 10.08 11.68 -3.99
C GLN A 380 9.92 13.14 -3.52
N VAL A 381 8.67 13.60 -3.42
CA VAL A 381 8.30 14.94 -2.93
C VAL A 381 7.88 14.94 -1.47
N PHE A 382 7.50 13.78 -0.94
CA PHE A 382 7.16 13.56 0.45
C PHE A 382 7.43 12.10 0.85
N ASP A 383 7.83 11.90 2.10
CA ASP A 383 7.84 10.62 2.79
C ASP A 383 7.28 10.84 4.20
N SER A 384 6.48 9.90 4.70
CA SER A 384 5.85 10.04 6.01
C SER A 384 6.82 9.87 7.18
N GLY A 385 8.11 9.60 6.95
CA GLY A 385 9.10 9.41 7.99
C GLY A 385 8.68 8.32 8.98
N ASP A 386 8.70 8.65 10.26
CA ASP A 386 8.26 7.83 11.39
C ASP A 386 6.81 8.11 11.84
N MET A 387 6.05 8.92 11.07
CA MET A 387 4.71 9.38 11.47
C MET A 387 3.76 8.23 11.81
N ILE A 388 3.78 7.13 11.05
CA ILE A 388 2.91 5.96 11.28
C ILE A 388 3.17 5.38 12.68
N GLU A 389 4.41 5.00 12.97
CA GLU A 389 4.78 4.42 14.26
C GLU A 389 4.55 5.41 15.42
N GLN A 390 4.89 6.70 15.24
CA GLN A 390 4.68 7.72 16.26
C GLN A 390 3.19 7.90 16.60
N ILE A 391 2.32 7.90 15.59
CA ILE A 391 0.87 8.03 15.80
C ILE A 391 0.31 6.80 16.49
N LEU A 392 0.69 5.60 16.05
CA LEU A 392 0.29 4.35 16.68
C LEU A 392 0.75 4.30 18.14
N ALA A 393 2.04 4.52 18.41
CA ALA A 393 2.58 4.52 19.76
C ALA A 393 1.88 5.53 20.70
N ALA A 394 1.57 6.74 20.19
CA ALA A 394 0.99 7.80 21.01
C ALA A 394 -0.52 7.66 21.23
N SER A 395 -1.26 7.14 20.24
CA SER A 395 -2.73 7.20 20.21
C SER A 395 -3.41 5.84 20.15
N PHE A 396 -2.74 4.83 19.60
CA PHE A 396 -3.28 3.49 19.36
C PHE A 396 -2.25 2.39 19.70
N PRO A 397 -1.67 2.39 20.92
CA PRO A 397 -0.53 1.53 21.25
C PRO A 397 -0.82 0.03 21.15
N ASP A 398 -2.10 -0.37 21.26
CA ASP A 398 -2.51 -1.77 21.10
C ASP A 398 -2.38 -2.29 19.64
N LEU A 399 -2.21 -1.38 18.67
CA LEU A 399 -2.04 -1.69 17.24
C LEU A 399 -0.57 -1.60 16.78
N LEU A 400 0.36 -1.28 17.68
CA LEU A 400 1.79 -1.36 17.42
C LEU A 400 2.36 -2.58 18.14
N ASP A 401 2.49 -3.69 17.41
CA ASP A 401 3.05 -4.91 17.97
C ASP A 401 4.57 -4.82 18.07
N ASP A 402 5.06 -4.65 19.30
CA ASP A 402 6.49 -4.69 19.66
C ASP A 402 7.19 -5.96 19.14
N GLY A 403 6.46 -7.08 19.02
CA GLY A 403 6.97 -8.33 18.46
C GLY A 403 7.32 -8.26 16.97
N ARG A 404 6.97 -7.17 16.28
CA ARG A 404 7.29 -6.90 14.87
C ARG A 404 8.35 -5.80 14.70
N SER A 405 8.76 -5.14 15.78
CA SER A 405 9.76 -4.06 15.75
C SER A 405 11.13 -4.52 15.24
N ASP A 406 11.48 -5.80 15.43
CA ASP A 406 12.70 -6.39 14.89
C ASP A 406 12.61 -6.76 13.39
N ASN A 407 11.48 -6.51 12.72
CA ASN A 407 11.25 -6.80 11.30
C ASN A 407 10.81 -5.52 10.53
N LYS A 408 9.66 -5.50 9.85
CA LYS A 408 9.19 -4.36 9.04
C LYS A 408 8.13 -3.48 9.76
N GLY A 409 7.94 -3.66 11.07
CA GLY A 409 7.09 -2.79 11.90
C GLY A 409 5.60 -2.85 11.51
N PRO A 410 4.93 -1.71 11.26
CA PRO A 410 3.50 -1.65 10.89
C PRO A 410 3.13 -2.25 9.52
N GLU A 411 4.09 -2.41 8.61
CA GLU A 411 3.92 -2.94 7.23
C GLU A 411 2.86 -2.19 6.41
N PRO A 412 3.18 -0.99 5.89
CA PRO A 412 2.33 -0.28 4.94
C PRO A 412 2.27 -1.03 3.60
N GLU A 413 1.25 -1.87 3.44
CA GLU A 413 1.07 -2.81 2.33
C GLU A 413 0.52 -2.11 1.10
N ASN A 414 -0.65 -1.52 1.25
CA ASN A 414 -1.45 -1.07 0.12
C ASN A 414 -1.86 0.40 0.26
N VAL A 415 -2.21 1.02 -0.87
CA VAL A 415 -2.74 2.37 -0.90
C VAL A 415 -3.88 2.52 -1.90
N THR A 416 -4.97 3.15 -1.47
CA THR A 416 -6.01 3.66 -2.38
C THR A 416 -6.26 5.15 -2.13
N ILE A 417 -6.74 5.85 -3.16
CA ILE A 417 -6.99 7.29 -3.12
C ILE A 417 -8.50 7.58 -3.15
N GLY A 418 -8.94 8.50 -2.30
CA GLY A 418 -10.32 8.98 -2.30
C GLY A 418 -10.44 10.50 -2.22
N GLU A 419 -11.33 11.07 -3.02
CA GLU A 419 -11.68 12.49 -2.95
C GLU A 419 -13.00 12.68 -2.18
N LEU A 420 -12.97 13.56 -1.17
CA LEU A 420 -14.09 13.89 -0.30
C LEU A 420 -14.18 15.41 -0.12
N ASP A 421 -15.29 16.02 -0.53
CA ASP A 421 -15.55 17.46 -0.42
C ASP A 421 -14.36 18.38 -0.84
N GLY A 422 -13.60 17.97 -1.86
CA GLY A 422 -12.44 18.71 -2.38
C GLY A 422 -11.12 18.47 -1.66
N TYR A 423 -11.09 17.56 -0.68
CA TYR A 423 -9.87 17.01 -0.08
C TYR A 423 -9.53 15.68 -0.73
N ILE A 424 -8.24 15.42 -0.87
CA ILE A 424 -7.70 14.17 -1.41
C ILE A 424 -7.08 13.39 -0.27
N PHE A 425 -7.51 12.16 -0.08
CA PHE A 425 -7.03 11.28 0.96
C PHE A 425 -6.28 10.08 0.38
N ALA A 426 -5.11 9.79 0.94
CA ALA A 426 -4.48 8.48 0.82
C ALA A 426 -4.93 7.59 1.99
N PHE A 427 -5.43 6.41 1.68
CA PHE A 427 -5.76 5.36 2.64
C PHE A 427 -4.67 4.31 2.57
N ILE A 428 -3.87 4.19 3.63
CA ILE A 428 -2.71 3.30 3.72
C ILE A 428 -3.10 2.09 4.57
N GLY A 429 -3.09 0.90 3.98
CA GLY A 429 -3.32 -0.36 4.70
C GLY A 429 -2.07 -0.75 5.47
N LEU A 430 -2.22 -1.10 6.75
CA LEU A 430 -1.13 -1.53 7.63
C LEU A 430 -1.35 -2.98 8.02
N GLU A 431 -0.64 -3.89 7.36
CA GLU A 431 -0.87 -5.34 7.44
C GLU A 431 -0.72 -5.83 8.90
N ARG A 432 0.37 -5.46 9.56
CA ARG A 432 0.66 -5.90 10.94
C ARG A 432 -0.01 -5.08 12.02
N SER A 433 -0.39 -3.85 11.72
CA SER A 433 -1.15 -3.01 12.63
C SER A 433 -2.67 -3.21 12.53
N ASN A 434 -3.15 -4.06 11.63
CA ASN A 434 -4.57 -4.42 11.47
C ASN A 434 -5.48 -3.19 11.32
N ALA A 435 -5.02 -2.19 10.56
CA ALA A 435 -5.69 -0.91 10.43
C ALA A 435 -5.40 -0.24 9.09
N VAL A 436 -6.27 0.69 8.71
CA VAL A 436 -6.03 1.62 7.61
C VAL A 436 -5.85 3.02 8.19
N MET A 437 -4.76 3.70 7.85
CA MET A 437 -4.55 5.11 8.17
C MET A 437 -4.92 6.00 6.99
N ALA A 438 -5.77 7.00 7.23
CA ALA A 438 -6.12 8.01 6.25
C ALA A 438 -5.28 9.28 6.47
N PHE A 439 -4.65 9.77 5.40
CA PHE A 439 -3.90 11.02 5.37
C PHE A 439 -4.49 11.97 4.33
N ASP A 440 -4.72 13.22 4.70
CA ASP A 440 -5.03 14.31 3.77
C ASP A 440 -3.75 14.67 3.01
N ILE A 441 -3.75 14.43 1.70
CA ILE A 441 -2.64 14.68 0.78
C ILE A 441 -2.98 15.78 -0.22
N THR A 442 -3.97 16.63 0.08
CA THR A 442 -4.35 17.75 -0.79
C THR A 442 -3.17 18.68 -1.08
N ASP A 443 -2.24 18.80 -0.13
CA ASP A 443 -0.87 19.26 -0.38
C ASP A 443 0.06 18.02 -0.44
N PRO A 444 0.60 17.65 -1.62
CA PRO A 444 1.43 16.46 -1.77
C PRO A 444 2.81 16.59 -1.11
N THR A 445 3.15 17.75 -0.57
CA THR A 445 4.42 18.00 0.15
C THR A 445 4.27 18.03 1.67
N ASP A 446 3.04 17.95 2.18
CA ASP A 446 2.72 18.01 3.61
C ASP A 446 1.47 17.17 3.91
N ALA A 447 1.63 15.85 3.94
CA ALA A 447 0.52 14.95 4.25
C ALA A 447 0.16 15.00 5.74
N LEU A 448 -1.13 15.07 6.05
CA LEU A 448 -1.63 15.22 7.42
C LEU A 448 -2.52 14.06 7.84
N PHE A 449 -2.24 13.45 9.00
CA PHE A 449 -3.07 12.36 9.54
C PHE A 449 -4.51 12.82 9.81
N ALA A 450 -5.48 12.09 9.25
CA ALA A 450 -6.89 12.43 9.29
C ALA A 450 -7.73 11.47 10.15
N ALA A 451 -7.46 10.16 10.05
CA ALA A 451 -8.15 9.13 10.83
C ALA A 451 -7.41 7.79 10.81
N LEU A 452 -7.64 6.99 11.86
CA LEU A 452 -7.37 5.55 11.85
C LEU A 452 -8.72 4.82 11.69
N ILE A 453 -8.75 3.83 10.82
CA ILE A 453 -9.90 2.98 10.52
C ILE A 453 -9.49 1.55 10.88
N SER A 454 -10.18 0.95 11.84
CA SER A 454 -9.93 -0.44 12.24
C SER A 454 -11.20 -1.07 12.82
N LEU A 455 -11.21 -2.40 12.84
CA LEU A 455 -12.22 -3.21 13.49
C LEU A 455 -11.52 -4.39 14.15
N ASP A 456 -11.74 -4.63 15.44
CA ASP A 456 -11.00 -5.65 16.24
C ASP A 456 -11.03 -7.10 15.65
N THR A 457 -11.95 -7.38 14.73
CA THR A 457 -12.10 -8.69 14.07
C THR A 457 -11.38 -8.81 12.74
N ASP A 458 -10.91 -7.70 12.18
CA ASP A 458 -10.25 -7.61 10.89
C ASP A 458 -8.72 -7.66 11.11
N VAL A 459 -8.02 -8.53 10.36
CA VAL A 459 -6.58 -8.82 10.54
C VAL A 459 -5.89 -8.90 9.18
N SER A 460 -4.72 -8.26 9.03
CA SER A 460 -3.98 -8.08 7.76
C SER A 460 -4.81 -7.42 6.65
N PRO A 461 -5.08 -6.10 6.73
CA PRO A 461 -5.65 -5.39 5.58
C PRO A 461 -4.70 -5.43 4.39
N GLU A 462 -5.15 -6.04 3.29
CA GLU A 462 -4.38 -6.31 2.09
C GLU A 462 -4.86 -5.40 0.94
N GLY A 463 -5.98 -5.75 0.30
CA GLY A 463 -6.59 -4.96 -0.76
C GLY A 463 -7.49 -3.83 -0.25
N LEU A 464 -7.38 -2.66 -0.88
CA LEU A 464 -8.22 -1.49 -0.61
C LEU A 464 -8.93 -1.00 -1.86
N ALA A 465 -10.21 -0.65 -1.74
CA ALA A 465 -10.93 0.03 -2.82
C ALA A 465 -11.78 1.18 -2.29
N PHE A 466 -11.55 2.38 -2.82
CA PHE A 466 -12.40 3.54 -2.56
C PHE A 466 -13.39 3.77 -3.71
N ALA A 467 -14.64 4.10 -3.38
CA ALA A 467 -15.59 4.57 -4.38
C ALA A 467 -16.59 5.60 -3.83
N ASN A 468 -16.90 6.58 -4.69
CA ASN A 468 -18.01 7.50 -4.51
C ASN A 468 -19.26 6.94 -5.20
N THR A 469 -20.38 6.89 -4.49
CA THR A 469 -21.69 6.50 -5.02
C THR A 469 -22.72 7.60 -4.77
N THR A 470 -23.95 7.42 -5.27
CA THR A 470 -25.05 8.34 -4.95
C THR A 470 -25.42 8.35 -3.46
N ASP A 471 -25.06 7.30 -2.72
CA ASP A 471 -25.42 7.11 -1.31
C ASP A 471 -24.34 7.61 -0.35
N GLY A 472 -23.14 7.90 -0.85
CA GLY A 472 -22.00 8.41 -0.08
C GLY A 472 -20.66 7.92 -0.63
N ALA A 473 -19.61 8.17 0.14
CA ALA A 473 -18.29 7.65 -0.13
C ALA A 473 -18.00 6.43 0.73
N PHE A 474 -17.32 5.45 0.15
CA PHE A 474 -17.07 4.17 0.79
C PHE A 474 -15.64 3.71 0.59
N LEU A 475 -15.10 3.08 1.61
CA LEU A 475 -13.84 2.37 1.60
C LEU A 475 -14.14 0.88 1.86
N VAL A 476 -13.70 0.02 0.95
CA VAL A 476 -13.69 -1.43 1.11
C VAL A 476 -12.30 -1.84 1.55
N VAL A 477 -12.24 -2.68 2.58
CA VAL A 477 -10.99 -3.25 3.10
C VAL A 477 -11.12 -4.76 3.06
N ALA A 478 -10.28 -5.43 2.28
CA ALA A 478 -10.07 -6.86 2.35
C ALA A 478 -9.02 -7.17 3.42
N ASN A 479 -9.32 -8.13 4.30
CA ASN A 479 -8.44 -8.53 5.39
C ASN A 479 -8.12 -10.02 5.23
N GLU A 480 -6.88 -10.31 4.85
CA GLU A 480 -6.46 -11.62 4.36
C GLU A 480 -6.52 -12.66 5.48
N VAL A 481 -5.82 -12.41 6.58
CA VAL A 481 -5.64 -13.38 7.67
C VAL A 481 -6.96 -13.67 8.38
N SER A 482 -7.83 -12.67 8.56
CA SER A 482 -9.17 -12.90 9.11
C SER A 482 -10.15 -13.47 8.07
N GLY A 483 -9.84 -13.39 6.78
CA GLY A 483 -10.72 -13.78 5.69
C GLY A 483 -11.99 -12.92 5.64
N THR A 484 -11.89 -11.63 6.02
CA THR A 484 -13.04 -10.72 6.12
C THR A 484 -12.91 -9.54 5.17
N THR A 485 -14.01 -9.17 4.50
CA THR A 485 -14.13 -7.88 3.80
C THR A 485 -15.08 -6.97 4.57
N THR A 486 -14.63 -5.76 4.90
CA THR A 486 -15.44 -4.75 5.59
C THR A 486 -15.66 -3.53 4.72
N LEU A 487 -16.93 -3.09 4.63
CA LEU A 487 -17.30 -1.83 3.99
C LEU A 487 -17.46 -0.74 5.04
N TYR A 488 -16.69 0.33 4.89
CA TYR A 488 -16.80 1.55 5.68
C TYR A 488 -17.45 2.65 4.86
N ARG A 489 -18.41 3.37 5.45
CA ARG A 489 -18.81 4.69 4.97
C ARG A 489 -17.83 5.71 5.51
N VAL A 490 -17.26 6.52 4.63
CA VAL A 490 -16.32 7.59 5.01
C VAL A 490 -16.89 8.96 4.64
N GLY A 491 -16.39 10.00 5.31
CA GLY A 491 -16.80 11.37 5.02
C GLY A 491 -16.13 12.39 5.92
N ILE A 492 -16.35 13.67 5.62
CA ILE A 492 -15.82 14.78 6.42
C ILE A 492 -16.90 15.26 7.41
N PRO A 493 -16.58 15.48 8.70
CA PRO A 493 -17.51 16.05 9.65
C PRO A 493 -18.05 17.38 9.15
N ALA A 494 -19.38 17.56 9.21
CA ALA A 494 -19.96 18.86 8.99
C ALA A 494 -19.34 19.87 9.97
N PRO A 495 -18.97 21.09 9.54
CA PRO A 495 -18.40 22.08 10.44
C PRO A 495 -19.37 22.30 11.59
N ALA A 496 -18.89 22.04 12.82
CA ALA A 496 -19.72 22.14 14.01
C ALA A 496 -20.36 23.53 14.05
N GLY A 497 -21.66 23.60 13.80
CA GLY A 497 -22.41 24.85 13.87
C GLY A 497 -22.28 25.40 15.28
N LEU A 498 -21.43 26.40 15.47
CA LEU A 498 -21.40 27.18 16.71
C LEU A 498 -22.84 27.62 16.97
N PRO A 499 -23.49 27.21 18.08
CA PRO A 499 -24.75 27.81 18.43
C PRO A 499 -24.46 29.29 18.62
N LEU A 500 -25.07 30.13 17.78
CA LEU A 500 -25.16 31.57 17.99
C LEU A 500 -25.86 31.80 19.33
N LEU A 501 -25.10 31.74 20.42
CA LEU A 501 -25.48 32.31 21.69
C LEU A 501 -25.62 33.81 21.44
N GLY A 502 -26.87 34.23 21.23
CA GLY A 502 -27.24 35.60 21.00
C GLY A 502 -26.60 36.50 22.05
N LEU A 503 -25.59 37.26 21.62
CA LEU A 503 -25.09 38.40 22.36
C LEU A 503 -26.24 39.41 22.46
N GLY A 504 -26.89 39.38 23.61
CA GLY A 504 -27.85 40.39 24.02
C GLY A 504 -27.23 41.78 23.91
N LEU A 505 -27.96 42.64 23.21
CA LEU A 505 -27.92 44.09 23.28
C LEU A 505 -27.44 44.63 24.65
N VAL A 506 -26.29 45.30 24.67
CA VAL A 506 -26.06 46.44 25.56
C VAL A 506 -25.55 47.61 24.72
N ALA A 507 -26.49 48.48 24.39
CA ALA A 507 -26.24 49.78 23.80
C ALA A 507 -25.49 50.68 24.80
N VAL A 508 -24.23 51.04 24.51
CA VAL A 508 -23.59 52.20 25.13
C VAL A 508 -23.95 53.43 24.31
N GLY A 509 -25.17 53.92 24.54
CA GLY A 509 -25.67 55.20 24.05
C GLY A 509 -25.27 56.34 25.00
N ALA A 510 -24.44 57.24 24.48
CA ALA A 510 -24.01 58.52 25.02
C ALA A 510 -24.90 59.19 26.09
N LEU A 511 -24.30 59.49 27.25
CA LEU A 511 -24.75 60.55 28.17
C LEU A 511 -23.60 61.53 28.44
N ARG A 512 -23.41 62.48 27.51
CA ARG A 512 -22.76 63.77 27.80
C ARG A 512 -23.84 64.86 27.83
N ARG A 513 -24.42 65.07 29.02
CA ARG A 513 -25.24 66.26 29.32
C ARG A 513 -24.36 67.33 29.96
N ARG A 514 -24.32 68.48 29.29
CA ARG A 514 -23.97 69.83 29.76
C ARG A 514 -24.16 70.03 31.27
N LYS A 515 -23.10 70.49 31.96
CA LYS A 515 -23.25 71.36 33.14
C LYS A 515 -23.34 72.81 32.66
N ARG A 516 -24.38 73.51 33.14
CA ARG A 516 -24.44 74.97 33.23
C ARG A 516 -23.53 75.42 34.38
N GLY A 517 -22.88 76.55 34.19
CA GLY A 517 -21.94 77.22 35.09
C GLY A 517 -21.06 78.10 34.25
#